data_AF-A0A137SCA6-F1
#
_entry.id   AF-A0A137SCA6-F1
#
_cell.length_a   1.000
_cell.length_b   1.000
_cell.length_c   1.000
_cell.angle_alpha   90.00
_cell.angle_beta   90.00
_cell.angle_gamma   90.00
#
_symmetry.space_group_name_H-M   'P 1'
#
loop_
_entity.id
_entity.type
_entity.pdbx_description
1 polymer ?
#
loop_
_entity_poly.entity_id
_entity_poly.type
_entity_poly.pdbx_seq_one_letter_code
_entity_poly.pdbx_strand_id
1 'polypeptide(L)'
;MMGNSASGLNRKQSNLVNKIEQAYNMMLAEFPFSTEALSKSLATIELDDLSEASKSFRQEEKVKVNRIFKYFKILKDCEDYFIKFNADENESSAHALKDRLMSDQNIVIRVTEIIREIDPKGKLNVSSLFNDLYNLYGEHIFALRDYLLTESTRRVEYQLRLLSDKQRSVMLLLKEKEDELSNSMRDSFNKSEMEMLDNVNEARKQSFIEISEREENFRKFISSTEKKHAEKISIQEKEIFELILNNKSEILEQMKTESDKVTGEFNDAFSSNLDSSKIKIEQHVSGFEESNNEIKKMLEATGSGLLANNNLCQAEKEKKSADRLRFGGTLILTCLILYTGFEVNELITKVDKINTMFLLVRFLLIFLVTMPGIYLLKESSRHRADERKYRKVGIQLATINAYLDSFSAEEKGKIKQDLTSNFFGDGDVKSDISTVPDMQKSIDKLLDTISSMAKK
;
A
#
# COMPACT_ATOMS: atom_id res chain seq x y z
N MET A 1 71.42 -52.94 100.02
CA MET A 1 71.72 -54.28 99.46
C MET A 1 70.81 -54.45 98.25
N MET A 2 71.22 -53.95 97.08
CA MET A 2 72.13 -54.61 96.13
C MET A 2 71.52 -55.90 95.57
N GLY A 3 70.95 -55.79 94.37
CA GLY A 3 70.52 -56.94 93.59
C GLY A 3 69.42 -56.63 92.59
N ASN A 4 69.65 -55.70 91.64
CA ASN A 4 68.90 -55.70 90.36
C ASN A 4 69.45 -54.79 89.24
N SER A 5 70.69 -54.30 89.34
CA SER A 5 71.28 -53.44 88.30
C SER A 5 72.02 -54.19 87.18
N ALA A 6 72.19 -55.51 87.27
CA ALA A 6 73.00 -56.28 86.31
C ALA A 6 72.19 -56.88 85.15
N SER A 7 70.86 -57.01 85.26
CA SER A 7 70.00 -57.61 84.21
C SER A 7 69.44 -56.60 83.20
N GLY A 8 69.37 -55.31 83.55
CA GLY A 8 68.87 -54.24 82.67
C GLY A 8 69.85 -53.80 81.58
N LEU A 9 71.16 -53.80 81.87
CA LEU A 9 72.20 -53.44 80.90
C LEU A 9 72.27 -54.45 79.74
N ASN A 10 72.17 -55.74 80.05
CA ASN A 10 72.32 -56.81 79.08
C ASN A 10 71.15 -56.85 78.06
N ARG A 11 69.93 -56.45 78.49
CA ARG A 11 68.74 -56.40 77.63
C ARG A 11 68.72 -55.20 76.69
N LYS A 12 69.17 -54.02 77.15
CA LYS A 12 69.34 -52.83 76.28
C LYS A 12 70.46 -53.04 75.27
N GLN A 13 71.56 -53.66 75.68
CA GLN A 13 72.69 -53.99 74.81
C GLN A 13 72.28 -55.00 73.73
N SER A 14 71.62 -56.11 74.08
CA SER A 14 71.12 -57.10 73.11
C SER A 14 70.12 -56.49 72.10
N ASN A 15 69.27 -55.57 72.54
CA ASN A 15 68.31 -54.92 71.65
C ASN A 15 69.00 -53.94 70.66
N LEU A 16 70.07 -53.27 71.11
CA LEU A 16 70.89 -52.43 70.24
C LEU A 16 71.72 -53.28 69.27
N VAL A 17 72.29 -54.41 69.72
CA VAL A 17 72.99 -55.36 68.85
C VAL A 17 72.05 -55.88 67.76
N ASN A 18 70.84 -56.31 68.13
CA ASN A 18 69.84 -56.79 67.17
C ASN A 18 69.42 -55.68 66.20
N LYS A 19 69.32 -54.42 66.63
CA LYS A 19 69.03 -53.30 65.72
C LYS A 19 70.19 -53.00 64.78
N ILE A 20 71.44 -53.08 65.25
CA ILE A 20 72.64 -52.90 64.43
C ILE A 20 72.78 -54.06 63.44
N GLU A 21 72.52 -55.29 63.87
CA GLU A 21 72.60 -56.49 63.05
C GLU A 21 71.43 -56.55 62.05
N GLN A 22 70.24 -56.09 62.43
CA GLN A 22 69.10 -55.91 61.53
C GLN A 22 69.37 -54.79 60.51
N ALA A 23 69.95 -53.66 60.93
CA ALA A 23 70.37 -52.60 60.02
C ALA A 23 71.49 -53.05 59.06
N TYR A 24 72.47 -53.82 59.57
CA TYR A 24 73.54 -54.41 58.76
C TYR A 24 73.03 -55.47 57.78
N ASN A 25 72.10 -56.32 58.20
CA ASN A 25 71.46 -57.32 57.35
C ASN A 25 70.49 -56.70 56.34
N MET A 26 69.78 -55.60 56.68
CA MET A 26 69.00 -54.80 55.72
C MET A 26 69.91 -54.13 54.68
N MET A 27 71.10 -53.66 55.11
CA MET A 27 72.11 -53.08 54.24
C MET A 27 72.75 -54.10 53.28
N LEU A 28 72.83 -55.38 53.67
CA LEU A 28 73.34 -56.47 52.83
C LEU A 28 72.27 -57.16 51.96
N ALA A 29 71.00 -57.16 52.38
CA ALA A 29 69.93 -57.93 51.73
C ALA A 29 69.12 -57.12 50.69
N GLU A 30 69.13 -55.80 50.73
CA GLU A 30 68.32 -54.95 49.84
C GLU A 30 69.18 -53.93 49.07
N PHE A 31 69.84 -54.44 48.02
CA PHE A 31 70.21 -53.62 46.86
C PHE A 31 69.14 -53.84 45.78
N PRO A 32 68.43 -52.82 45.24
CA PRO A 32 68.53 -51.37 45.46
C PRO A 32 67.26 -50.67 45.99
N PHE A 33 67.46 -49.84 47.02
CA PHE A 33 66.88 -48.49 47.27
C PHE A 33 65.43 -48.29 47.76
N SER A 34 65.30 -48.26 49.10
CA SER A 34 64.40 -47.35 49.85
C SER A 34 65.22 -46.64 50.94
N THR A 35 65.68 -45.41 50.64
CA THR A 35 66.46 -44.56 51.57
C THR A 35 65.66 -44.08 52.77
N GLU A 36 64.33 -44.12 52.72
CA GLU A 36 63.47 -43.68 53.83
C GLU A 36 63.53 -44.66 55.01
N ALA A 37 63.64 -45.97 54.75
CA ALA A 37 63.72 -46.99 55.80
C ALA A 37 65.07 -46.93 56.54
N LEU A 38 66.18 -46.73 55.80
CA LEU A 38 67.51 -46.56 56.36
C LEU A 38 67.65 -45.22 57.11
N SER A 39 67.13 -44.12 56.56
CA SER A 39 67.10 -42.81 57.22
C SER A 39 66.31 -42.82 58.54
N LYS A 40 65.08 -43.38 58.56
CA LYS A 40 64.26 -43.45 59.79
C LYS A 40 64.84 -44.38 60.85
N SER A 41 65.44 -45.50 60.46
CA SER A 41 66.06 -46.44 61.40
C SER A 41 67.39 -45.92 61.96
N LEU A 42 68.13 -45.11 61.20
CA LEU A 42 69.38 -44.47 61.66
C LEU A 42 69.15 -43.18 62.43
N ALA A 43 68.13 -42.38 62.09
CA ALA A 43 67.80 -41.14 62.82
C ALA A 43 67.34 -41.38 64.27
N THR A 44 66.96 -42.61 64.61
CA THR A 44 66.59 -43.01 65.98
C THR A 44 67.75 -43.53 66.82
N ILE A 45 68.97 -43.56 66.29
CA ILE A 45 70.17 -43.97 67.02
C ILE A 45 71.09 -42.74 67.15
N GLU A 46 71.15 -42.16 68.35
CA GLU A 46 72.09 -41.06 68.62
C GLU A 46 73.54 -41.58 68.50
N LEU A 47 74.42 -40.82 67.84
CA LEU A 47 75.83 -41.21 67.66
C LEU A 47 76.52 -41.48 69.02
N ASP A 48 76.04 -40.84 70.08
CA ASP A 48 76.57 -40.99 71.44
C ASP A 48 76.19 -42.36 72.07
N ASP A 49 75.02 -42.91 71.76
CA ASP A 49 74.56 -44.22 72.24
C ASP A 49 75.37 -45.39 71.64
N LEU A 50 75.80 -45.27 70.39
CA LEU A 50 76.65 -46.25 69.69
C LEU A 50 78.09 -46.25 70.24
N SER A 51 78.62 -45.07 70.58
CA SER A 51 79.92 -44.91 71.20
C SER A 51 79.98 -45.58 72.57
N GLU A 52 78.91 -45.45 73.36
CA GLU A 52 78.82 -46.04 74.69
C GLU A 52 78.62 -47.56 74.65
N ALA A 53 77.80 -48.07 73.72
CA ALA A 53 77.62 -49.51 73.52
C ALA A 53 78.88 -50.22 73.04
N SER A 54 79.75 -49.54 72.29
CA SER A 54 81.03 -50.11 71.84
C SER A 54 81.90 -50.62 73.00
N LYS A 55 81.77 -50.05 74.21
CA LYS A 55 82.62 -50.40 75.37
C LYS A 55 82.38 -51.81 75.92
N SER A 56 81.22 -52.44 75.68
CA SER A 56 80.86 -53.76 76.23
C SER A 56 81.08 -54.96 75.28
N PHE A 57 81.48 -54.73 74.04
CA PHE A 57 81.70 -55.80 73.05
C PHE A 57 83.03 -56.55 73.23
N ARG A 58 83.10 -57.80 72.73
CA ARG A 58 84.36 -58.56 72.62
C ARG A 58 85.32 -57.82 71.68
N GLN A 59 86.62 -57.98 71.89
CA GLN A 59 87.65 -57.14 71.26
C GLN A 59 87.60 -57.12 69.72
N GLU A 60 87.23 -58.23 69.09
CA GLU A 60 87.09 -58.32 67.62
C GLU A 60 85.82 -57.62 67.08
N GLU A 61 84.72 -57.64 67.84
CA GLU A 61 83.46 -56.98 67.47
C GLU A 61 83.56 -55.47 67.64
N LYS A 62 84.30 -55.00 68.65
CA LYS A 62 84.65 -53.58 68.84
C LYS A 62 85.32 -53.00 67.60
N VAL A 63 86.22 -53.74 66.97
CA VAL A 63 86.93 -53.29 65.78
C VAL A 63 85.98 -53.17 64.59
N LYS A 64 85.04 -54.12 64.41
CA LYS A 64 84.05 -54.07 63.32
C LYS A 64 83.05 -52.93 63.49
N VAL A 65 82.50 -52.76 64.69
CA VAL A 65 81.54 -51.67 64.99
C VAL A 65 82.19 -50.30 64.88
N ASN A 66 83.44 -50.15 65.35
CA ASN A 66 84.17 -48.89 65.23
C ASN A 66 84.51 -48.55 63.76
N ARG A 67 84.81 -49.55 62.92
CA ARG A 67 84.97 -49.36 61.46
C ARG A 67 83.68 -48.90 60.80
N ILE A 68 82.55 -49.52 61.12
CA ILE A 68 81.22 -49.12 60.62
C ILE A 68 80.89 -47.70 61.07
N PHE A 69 81.17 -47.36 62.32
CA PHE A 69 80.93 -46.02 62.86
C PHE A 69 81.79 -44.94 62.18
N LYS A 70 83.09 -45.21 61.96
CA LYS A 70 83.97 -44.32 61.20
C LYS A 70 83.47 -44.12 59.76
N TYR A 71 83.00 -45.19 59.12
CA TYR A 71 82.44 -45.14 57.78
C TYR A 71 81.16 -44.30 57.71
N PHE A 72 80.23 -44.49 58.66
CA PHE A 72 79.01 -43.69 58.76
C PHE A 72 79.26 -42.22 59.04
N LYS A 73 80.22 -41.92 59.93
CA LYS A 73 80.59 -40.54 60.24
C LYS A 73 81.10 -39.81 59.01
N ILE A 74 81.85 -40.49 58.13
CA ILE A 74 82.33 -39.90 56.88
C ILE A 74 81.21 -39.75 55.85
N LEU A 75 80.32 -40.73 55.73
CA LEU A 75 79.14 -40.57 54.87
C LEU A 75 78.32 -39.35 55.28
N LYS A 76 78.14 -39.13 56.57
CA LYS A 76 77.42 -37.97 57.12
C LYS A 76 78.19 -36.65 56.93
N ASP A 77 79.50 -36.63 57.19
CA ASP A 77 80.35 -35.46 56.93
C ASP A 77 80.35 -35.08 55.44
N CYS A 78 80.32 -36.08 54.54
CA CYS A 78 80.15 -35.88 53.11
C CYS A 78 78.74 -35.34 52.79
N GLU A 79 77.68 -35.96 53.31
CA GLU A 79 76.29 -35.52 53.11
C GLU A 79 76.07 -34.05 53.56
N ASP A 80 76.56 -33.68 54.74
CA ASP A 80 76.49 -32.31 55.26
C ASP A 80 77.26 -31.31 54.38
N TYR A 81 78.42 -31.73 53.83
CA TYR A 81 79.19 -30.95 52.86
C TYR A 81 78.41 -30.75 51.56
N PHE A 82 77.73 -31.78 51.06
CA PHE A 82 76.93 -31.72 49.83
C PHE A 82 75.64 -30.90 49.99
N ILE A 83 74.96 -30.98 51.14
CA ILE A 83 73.78 -30.15 51.44
C ILE A 83 74.15 -28.67 51.44
N LYS A 84 75.32 -28.30 52.00
CA LYS A 84 75.87 -26.93 51.89
C LYS A 84 76.20 -26.53 50.46
N PHE A 85 76.67 -27.46 49.63
CA PHE A 85 77.02 -27.19 48.23
C PHE A 85 75.80 -26.98 47.32
N ASN A 86 74.71 -27.72 47.53
CA ASN A 86 73.48 -27.62 46.72
C ASN A 86 72.66 -26.34 46.98
N ALA A 87 73.02 -25.54 47.98
CA ALA A 87 72.34 -24.28 48.27
C ALA A 87 72.75 -23.14 47.33
N ASP A 88 73.88 -23.26 46.61
CA ASP A 88 74.57 -22.07 46.08
C ASP A 88 74.76 -21.92 44.56
N GLU A 89 74.61 -22.91 43.64
CA GLU A 89 74.49 -22.62 42.18
C GLU A 89 74.31 -23.82 41.22
N ASN A 90 73.94 -23.48 39.98
CA ASN A 90 73.44 -24.25 38.83
C ASN A 90 74.24 -25.47 38.30
N GLU A 91 73.49 -26.35 37.61
CA GLU A 91 73.71 -27.54 36.74
C GLU A 91 75.12 -28.02 36.27
N SER A 92 76.22 -27.28 36.46
CA SER A 92 77.58 -27.74 36.06
C SER A 92 78.31 -28.51 37.19
N SER A 93 77.56 -29.13 38.09
CA SER A 93 78.04 -29.51 39.42
C SER A 93 78.63 -30.92 39.51
N ALA A 94 78.24 -31.90 38.68
CA ALA A 94 78.72 -33.28 38.88
C ALA A 94 80.24 -33.46 38.66
N HIS A 95 80.81 -32.80 37.64
CA HIS A 95 82.25 -32.82 37.37
C HIS A 95 83.04 -31.90 38.32
N ALA A 96 82.55 -30.68 38.57
CA ALA A 96 83.18 -29.76 39.51
C ALA A 96 83.23 -30.31 40.95
N LEU A 97 82.21 -31.08 41.33
CA LEU A 97 82.13 -31.77 42.60
C LEU A 97 83.11 -32.93 42.70
N LYS A 98 83.24 -33.73 41.63
CA LYS A 98 84.26 -34.78 41.52
C LYS A 98 85.67 -34.18 41.65
N ASP A 99 85.94 -33.09 40.93
CA ASP A 99 87.25 -32.44 40.95
C ASP A 99 87.56 -31.83 42.32
N ARG A 100 86.56 -31.24 43.00
CA ARG A 100 86.74 -30.71 44.36
C ARG A 100 86.93 -31.81 45.42
N LEU A 101 86.17 -32.90 45.37
CA LEU A 101 86.35 -34.05 46.27
C LEU A 101 87.73 -34.69 46.12
N MET A 102 88.23 -34.77 44.89
CA MET A 102 89.58 -35.27 44.61
C MET A 102 90.66 -34.25 45.02
N SER A 103 90.33 -32.95 45.06
CA SER A 103 91.24 -31.89 45.50
C SER A 103 91.28 -31.67 47.01
N ASP A 104 90.22 -32.03 47.75
CA ASP A 104 90.18 -31.89 49.21
C ASP A 104 91.00 -33.02 49.85
N GLN A 105 92.28 -32.70 50.08
CA GLN A 105 93.24 -33.64 50.65
C GLN A 105 92.76 -34.23 51.97
N ASN A 106 91.94 -33.54 52.77
CA ASN A 106 91.46 -34.07 54.04
C ASN A 106 90.50 -35.26 53.86
N ILE A 107 89.63 -35.20 52.85
CA ILE A 107 88.69 -36.28 52.53
C ILE A 107 89.44 -37.46 51.94
N VAL A 108 90.35 -37.18 50.98
CA VAL A 108 91.20 -38.22 50.38
C VAL A 108 92.05 -38.92 51.44
N ILE A 109 92.65 -38.17 52.38
CA ILE A 109 93.45 -38.73 53.48
C ILE A 109 92.58 -39.62 54.38
N ARG A 110 91.41 -39.14 54.83
CA ARG A 110 90.51 -39.92 55.71
C ARG A 110 90.00 -41.19 55.05
N VAL A 111 89.62 -41.13 53.76
CA VAL A 111 89.18 -42.33 53.02
C VAL A 111 90.36 -43.30 52.81
N THR A 112 91.56 -42.78 52.53
CA THR A 112 92.76 -43.61 52.37
C THR A 112 93.19 -44.28 53.68
N GLU A 113 93.09 -43.58 54.82
CA GLU A 113 93.34 -44.14 56.16
C GLU A 113 92.37 -45.27 56.50
N ILE A 114 91.10 -45.12 56.11
CA ILE A 114 90.08 -46.15 56.36
C ILE A 114 90.23 -47.34 55.44
N ILE A 115 90.61 -47.13 54.17
CA ILE A 115 90.94 -48.24 53.28
C ILE A 115 92.15 -49.01 53.81
N ARG A 116 93.17 -48.32 54.36
CA ARG A 116 94.29 -48.97 55.07
C ARG A 116 93.85 -49.74 56.31
N GLU A 117 92.84 -49.26 57.04
CA GLU A 117 92.28 -49.99 58.18
C GLU A 117 91.45 -51.21 57.73
N ILE A 118 90.64 -51.09 56.68
CA ILE A 118 89.72 -52.13 56.22
C ILE A 118 90.47 -53.24 55.45
N ASP A 119 91.42 -52.87 54.61
CA ASP A 119 92.27 -53.79 53.85
C ASP A 119 93.77 -53.48 54.02
N PRO A 120 94.34 -53.86 55.18
CA PRO A 120 95.76 -53.63 55.47
C PRO A 120 96.69 -54.42 54.52
N LYS A 121 96.16 -55.36 53.73
CA LYS A 121 96.92 -56.16 52.75
C LYS A 121 96.94 -55.52 51.36
N GLY A 122 96.29 -54.37 51.15
CA GLY A 122 96.42 -53.54 49.96
C GLY A 122 95.90 -54.17 48.66
N LYS A 123 94.86 -55.02 48.74
CA LYS A 123 94.25 -55.66 47.56
C LYS A 123 93.13 -54.84 46.93
N LEU A 124 92.54 -53.91 47.67
CA LEU A 124 91.48 -53.03 47.19
C LEU A 124 92.03 -51.85 46.38
N ASN A 125 91.58 -51.73 45.13
CA ASN A 125 91.86 -50.57 44.28
C ASN A 125 91.03 -49.39 44.75
N VAL A 126 91.66 -48.43 45.43
CA VAL A 126 91.04 -47.20 45.95
C VAL A 126 90.23 -46.48 44.86
N SER A 127 90.72 -46.48 43.62
CA SER A 127 90.05 -45.79 42.51
C SER A 127 88.75 -46.46 42.08
N SER A 128 88.62 -47.79 42.18
CA SER A 128 87.36 -48.46 41.83
C SER A 128 86.31 -48.20 42.92
N LEU A 129 86.72 -48.24 44.19
CA LEU A 129 85.82 -47.96 45.31
C LEU A 129 85.28 -46.52 45.26
N PHE A 130 86.12 -45.54 44.94
CA PHE A 130 85.69 -44.15 44.75
C PHE A 130 84.71 -44.00 43.58
N ASN A 131 84.93 -44.71 42.47
CA ASN A 131 84.00 -44.69 41.34
C ASN A 131 82.66 -45.35 41.70
N ASP A 132 82.68 -46.48 42.43
CA ASP A 132 81.45 -47.15 42.86
C ASP A 132 80.67 -46.28 43.85
N LEU A 133 81.35 -45.63 44.80
CA LEU A 133 80.74 -44.65 45.72
C LEU A 133 80.17 -43.45 44.96
N TYR A 134 80.89 -42.93 43.97
CA TYR A 134 80.44 -41.83 43.14
C TYR A 134 79.20 -42.20 42.32
N ASN A 135 79.19 -43.38 41.72
CA ASN A 135 78.04 -43.89 40.96
C ASN A 135 76.83 -44.11 41.86
N LEU A 136 77.03 -44.75 43.03
CA LEU A 136 75.97 -44.96 44.03
C LEU A 136 75.39 -43.64 44.53
N TYR A 137 76.25 -42.66 44.80
CA TYR A 137 75.84 -41.33 45.25
C TYR A 137 75.13 -40.55 44.13
N GLY A 138 75.62 -40.66 42.90
CA GLY A 138 74.97 -40.10 41.71
C GLY A 138 73.56 -40.65 41.51
N GLU A 139 73.39 -41.97 41.56
CA GLU A 139 72.07 -42.62 41.48
C GLU A 139 71.12 -42.16 42.59
N HIS A 140 71.62 -42.04 43.82
CA HIS A 140 70.84 -41.50 44.94
C HIS A 140 70.42 -40.04 44.75
N ILE A 141 71.32 -39.18 44.27
CA ILE A 141 71.01 -37.78 43.97
C ILE A 141 69.94 -37.70 42.88
N PHE A 142 70.07 -38.48 41.80
CA PHE A 142 69.10 -38.48 40.72
C PHE A 142 67.73 -38.98 41.20
N ALA A 143 67.67 -40.06 41.98
CA ALA A 143 66.43 -40.56 42.56
C ALA A 143 65.78 -39.54 43.52
N LEU A 144 66.57 -38.89 44.37
CA LEU A 144 66.08 -37.85 45.28
C LEU A 144 65.55 -36.62 44.50
N ARG A 145 66.27 -36.19 43.47
CA ARG A 145 65.85 -35.10 42.59
C ARG A 145 64.53 -35.43 41.90
N ASP A 146 64.41 -36.60 41.29
CA ASP A 146 63.22 -37.00 40.55
C ASP A 146 62.02 -37.17 41.51
N TYR A 147 62.25 -37.65 42.73
CA TYR A 147 61.24 -37.68 43.78
C TYR A 147 60.79 -36.26 44.19
N LEU A 148 61.72 -35.35 44.48
CA LEU A 148 61.42 -33.97 44.85
C LEU A 148 60.70 -33.22 43.72
N LEU A 149 61.11 -33.43 42.47
CA LEU A 149 60.43 -32.88 41.30
C LEU A 149 59.02 -33.45 41.16
N THR A 150 58.84 -34.76 41.33
CA THR A 150 57.52 -35.41 41.25
C THR A 150 56.58 -34.90 42.34
N GLU A 151 57.08 -34.80 43.58
CA GLU A 151 56.29 -34.33 44.73
C GLU A 151 55.95 -32.84 44.60
N SER A 152 56.89 -32.00 44.15
CA SER A 152 56.62 -30.59 43.85
C SER A 152 55.59 -30.43 42.74
N THR A 153 55.67 -31.24 41.66
CA THR A 153 54.71 -31.26 40.55
C THR A 153 53.31 -31.63 41.05
N ARG A 154 53.20 -32.68 41.88
CA ARG A 154 51.92 -33.10 42.48
C ARG A 154 51.29 -32.01 43.34
N ARG A 155 52.09 -31.29 44.13
CA ARG A 155 51.61 -30.16 44.94
C ARG A 155 51.11 -29.02 44.07
N VAL A 156 51.82 -28.69 42.99
CA VAL A 156 51.40 -27.66 42.03
C VAL A 156 50.10 -28.07 41.32
N GLU A 157 50.00 -29.30 40.81
CA GLU A 157 48.78 -29.82 40.18
C GLU A 157 47.58 -29.78 41.14
N TYR A 158 47.77 -30.15 42.40
CA TYR A 158 46.73 -30.08 43.41
C TYR A 158 46.24 -28.65 43.63
N GLN A 159 47.15 -27.68 43.76
CA GLN A 159 46.79 -26.26 43.90
C GLN A 159 46.09 -25.72 42.65
N LEU A 160 46.52 -26.13 41.45
CA LEU A 160 45.88 -25.76 40.19
C LEU A 160 44.45 -26.31 40.09
N ARG A 161 44.22 -27.56 40.52
CA ARG A 161 42.85 -28.14 40.58
C ARG A 161 41.97 -27.37 41.56
N LEU A 162 42.47 -27.10 42.76
CA LEU A 162 41.73 -26.32 43.77
C LEU A 162 41.37 -24.92 43.27
N LEU A 163 42.29 -24.26 42.55
CA LEU A 163 42.06 -22.95 41.94
C LEU A 163 41.01 -23.04 40.82
N SER A 164 41.07 -24.07 39.98
CA SER A 164 40.09 -24.31 38.91
C SER A 164 38.68 -24.57 39.46
N ASP A 165 38.56 -25.35 40.53
CA ASP A 165 37.28 -25.61 41.19
C ASP A 165 36.70 -24.34 41.81
N LYS A 166 37.54 -23.52 42.45
CA LYS A 166 37.12 -22.19 42.94
C LYS A 166 36.66 -21.29 41.80
N GLN A 167 37.40 -21.22 40.71
CA GLN A 167 37.01 -20.45 39.53
C GLN A 167 35.65 -20.92 38.97
N ARG A 168 35.41 -22.24 38.93
CA ARG A 168 34.13 -22.81 38.50
C ARG A 168 32.98 -22.44 39.44
N SER A 169 33.18 -22.47 40.76
CA SER A 169 32.16 -22.04 41.72
C SER A 169 31.82 -20.56 41.58
N VAL A 170 32.82 -19.70 41.33
CA VAL A 170 32.61 -18.26 41.09
C VAL A 170 31.83 -18.04 39.81
N MET A 171 32.16 -18.77 38.73
CA MET A 171 31.41 -18.69 37.47
C MET A 171 29.95 -19.14 37.62
N LEU A 172 29.67 -20.17 38.43
CA LEU A 172 28.30 -20.61 38.71
C LEU A 172 27.52 -19.55 39.49
N LEU A 173 28.12 -18.94 40.52
CA LEU A 173 27.51 -17.85 41.28
C LEU A 173 27.26 -16.60 40.42
N LEU A 174 28.20 -16.25 39.54
CA LEU A 174 28.02 -15.13 38.62
C LEU A 174 26.87 -15.39 37.65
N LYS A 175 26.76 -16.62 37.12
CA LYS A 175 25.65 -17.00 36.25
C LYS A 175 24.30 -16.98 36.97
N GLU A 176 24.25 -17.48 38.20
CA GLU A 176 23.05 -17.39 39.04
C GLU A 176 22.63 -15.95 39.28
N LYS A 177 23.58 -15.05 39.57
CA LYS A 177 23.30 -13.62 39.75
C LYS A 177 22.90 -12.91 38.46
N GLU A 178 23.48 -13.32 37.33
CA GLU A 178 23.07 -12.84 36.01
C GLU A 178 21.62 -13.25 35.69
N ASP A 179 21.25 -14.51 35.96
CA ASP A 179 19.90 -15.02 35.76
C ASP A 179 18.89 -14.32 36.70
N GLU A 180 19.22 -14.12 37.98
CA GLU A 180 18.40 -13.35 38.93
C GLU A 180 18.18 -11.91 38.45
N LEU A 181 19.26 -11.25 38.01
CA LEU A 181 19.19 -9.87 37.52
C LEU A 181 18.35 -9.80 36.24
N SER A 182 18.53 -10.73 35.31
CA SER A 182 17.77 -10.80 34.06
C SER A 182 16.27 -10.99 34.32
N ASN A 183 15.92 -11.88 35.26
CA ASN A 183 14.53 -12.08 35.68
C ASN A 183 13.95 -10.84 36.35
N SER A 184 14.70 -10.18 37.25
CA SER A 184 14.27 -8.93 37.88
C SER A 184 14.06 -7.80 36.86
N MET A 185 14.95 -7.67 35.87
CA MET A 185 14.78 -6.70 34.78
C MET A 185 13.53 -7.02 33.97
N ARG A 186 13.28 -8.29 33.63
CA ARG A 186 12.09 -8.71 32.89
C ARG A 186 10.80 -8.41 33.65
N ASP A 187 10.77 -8.67 34.95
CA ASP A 187 9.59 -8.40 35.79
C ASP A 187 9.34 -6.89 35.93
N SER A 188 10.39 -6.08 36.10
CA SER A 188 10.25 -4.62 36.15
C SER A 188 9.78 -4.04 34.81
N PHE A 189 10.25 -4.60 33.69
CA PHE A 189 9.80 -4.22 32.35
C PHE A 189 8.33 -4.57 32.13
N ASN A 190 7.91 -5.80 32.43
CA ASN A 190 6.52 -6.22 32.32
C ASN A 190 5.59 -5.38 33.21
N LYS A 191 6.03 -5.04 34.42
CA LYS A 191 5.27 -4.17 35.32
C LYS A 191 5.13 -2.76 34.75
N SER A 192 6.21 -2.18 34.24
CA SER A 192 6.19 -0.86 33.59
C SER A 192 5.31 -0.86 32.34
N GLU A 193 5.32 -1.94 31.55
CA GLU A 193 4.47 -2.11 30.36
C GLU A 193 2.98 -2.13 30.75
N MET A 194 2.62 -2.88 31.80
CA MET A 194 1.25 -2.92 32.31
C MET A 194 0.79 -1.55 32.83
N GLU A 195 1.62 -0.84 33.60
CA GLU A 195 1.30 0.51 34.08
C GLU A 195 1.13 1.50 32.93
N MET A 196 1.97 1.42 31.88
CA MET A 196 1.80 2.25 30.68
C MET A 196 0.49 1.92 29.94
N LEU A 197 0.14 0.64 29.82
CA LEU A 197 -1.09 0.21 29.16
C LEU A 197 -2.33 0.69 29.91
N ASP A 198 -2.33 0.62 31.24
CA ASP A 198 -3.40 1.14 32.08
C ASP A 198 -3.55 2.65 31.94
N ASN A 199 -2.44 3.40 31.99
CA ASN A 199 -2.44 4.86 31.79
C ASN A 199 -2.97 5.25 30.40
N VAL A 200 -2.58 4.52 29.34
CA VAL A 200 -3.09 4.75 27.98
C VAL A 200 -4.58 4.45 27.89
N ASN A 201 -5.06 3.41 28.55
CA ASN A 201 -6.48 3.05 28.59
C ASN A 201 -7.31 4.09 29.36
N GLU A 202 -6.80 4.62 30.48
CA GLU A 202 -7.45 5.71 31.21
C GLU A 202 -7.48 7.01 30.41
N ALA A 203 -6.36 7.40 29.80
CA ALA A 203 -6.31 8.57 28.92
C ALA A 203 -7.31 8.44 27.76
N ARG A 204 -7.42 7.25 27.16
CA ARG A 204 -8.39 6.96 26.10
C ARG A 204 -9.84 7.08 26.59
N LYS A 205 -10.16 6.57 27.80
CA LYS A 205 -11.50 6.72 28.41
C LYS A 205 -11.84 8.20 28.64
N GLN A 206 -10.88 8.97 29.14
CA GLN A 206 -11.08 10.40 29.39
C GLN A 206 -11.32 11.17 28.09
N SER A 207 -10.51 10.93 27.05
CA SER A 207 -10.74 11.53 25.73
C SER A 207 -12.10 11.17 25.14
N PHE A 208 -12.59 9.95 25.36
CA PHE A 208 -13.92 9.54 24.90
C PHE A 208 -15.05 10.31 25.60
N ILE A 209 -14.92 10.57 26.91
CA ILE A 209 -15.87 11.38 27.67
C ILE A 209 -15.88 12.82 27.14
N GLU A 210 -14.70 13.43 26.98
CA GLU A 210 -14.57 14.80 26.47
C GLU A 210 -15.14 14.96 25.05
N ILE A 211 -14.90 13.98 24.16
CA ILE A 211 -15.48 13.98 22.81
C ILE A 211 -17.01 13.89 22.89
N SER A 212 -17.55 13.02 23.75
CA SER A 212 -19.00 12.85 23.91
C SER A 212 -19.68 14.12 24.43
N GLU A 213 -19.11 14.78 25.42
CA GLU A 213 -19.60 16.07 25.92
C GLU A 213 -19.55 17.17 24.86
N ARG A 214 -18.47 17.20 24.06
CA ARG A 214 -18.33 18.15 22.96
C ARG A 214 -19.36 17.90 21.86
N GLU A 215 -19.66 16.64 21.53
CA GLU A 215 -20.73 16.29 20.59
C GLU A 215 -22.11 16.75 21.09
N GLU A 216 -22.42 16.56 22.37
CA GLU A 216 -23.69 17.00 22.95
C GLU A 216 -23.82 18.54 22.89
N ASN A 217 -22.76 19.25 23.26
CA ASN A 217 -22.72 20.71 23.18
C ASN A 217 -22.85 21.20 21.74
N PHE A 218 -22.23 20.52 20.78
CA PHE A 218 -22.36 20.84 19.36
C PHE A 218 -23.79 20.62 18.85
N ARG A 219 -24.46 19.53 19.26
CA ARG A 219 -25.89 19.31 18.95
C ARG A 219 -26.79 20.41 19.52
N LYS A 220 -26.56 20.82 20.78
CA LYS A 220 -27.29 21.95 21.39
C LYS A 220 -27.06 23.26 20.63
N PHE A 221 -25.82 23.51 20.21
CA PHE A 221 -25.47 24.68 19.40
C PHE A 221 -26.21 24.68 18.06
N ILE A 222 -26.19 23.56 17.32
CA ILE A 222 -26.91 23.41 16.04
C ILE A 222 -28.41 23.67 16.26
N SER A 223 -29.04 23.01 17.23
CA SER A 223 -30.47 23.18 17.50
C SER A 223 -30.83 24.63 17.86
N SER A 224 -30.00 25.31 18.65
CA SER A 224 -30.22 26.73 18.99
C SER A 224 -30.07 27.64 17.78
N THR A 225 -29.17 27.30 16.85
CA THR A 225 -28.90 28.06 15.63
C THR A 225 -30.03 27.87 14.61
N GLU A 226 -30.50 26.64 14.45
CA GLU A 226 -31.68 26.31 13.64
C GLU A 226 -32.91 27.06 14.14
N LYS A 227 -33.16 27.08 15.46
CA LYS A 227 -34.27 27.83 16.05
C LYS A 227 -34.18 29.33 15.76
N LYS A 228 -32.99 29.93 15.89
CA LYS A 228 -32.77 31.35 15.55
C LYS A 228 -32.98 31.64 14.07
N HIS A 229 -32.57 30.74 13.18
CA HIS A 229 -32.80 30.90 11.74
C HIS A 229 -34.28 30.76 11.38
N ALA A 230 -34.99 29.79 11.96
CA ALA A 230 -36.42 29.64 11.76
C ALA A 230 -37.21 30.88 12.21
N GLU A 231 -36.82 31.47 13.35
CA GLU A 231 -37.43 32.71 13.85
C GLU A 231 -37.16 33.89 12.89
N LYS A 232 -35.92 34.04 12.40
CA LYS A 232 -35.58 35.07 11.41
C LYS A 232 -36.35 34.90 10.09
N ILE A 233 -36.46 33.67 9.59
CA ILE A 233 -37.22 33.36 8.37
C ILE A 233 -38.69 33.75 8.58
N SER A 234 -39.28 33.39 9.72
CA SER A 234 -40.67 33.73 10.03
C SER A 234 -40.91 35.24 10.12
N ILE A 235 -39.96 36.02 10.66
CA ILE A 235 -40.03 37.48 10.66
C ILE A 235 -39.95 38.03 9.23
N GLN A 236 -39.00 37.55 8.42
CA GLN A 236 -38.85 37.98 7.03
C GLN A 236 -40.08 37.64 6.17
N GLU A 237 -40.68 36.47 6.38
CA GLU A 237 -41.92 36.08 5.69
C GLU A 237 -43.07 37.05 6.02
N LYS A 238 -43.18 37.50 7.28
CA LYS A 238 -44.17 38.51 7.69
C LYS A 238 -43.90 39.86 7.02
N GLU A 239 -42.65 40.32 7.02
CA GLU A 239 -42.27 41.58 6.38
C GLU A 239 -42.54 41.56 4.86
N ILE A 240 -42.21 40.46 4.19
CA ILE A 240 -42.52 40.26 2.76
C ILE A 240 -44.04 40.27 2.54
N PHE A 241 -44.80 39.60 3.39
CA PHE A 241 -46.26 39.57 3.28
C PHE A 241 -46.89 40.95 3.46
N GLU A 242 -46.41 41.75 4.42
CA GLU A 242 -46.84 43.14 4.61
C GLU A 242 -46.49 44.03 3.40
N LEU A 243 -45.28 43.87 2.82
CA LEU A 243 -44.90 44.58 1.59
C LEU A 243 -45.80 44.20 0.41
N ILE A 244 -46.14 42.92 0.25
CA ILE A 244 -47.06 42.46 -0.79
C ILE A 244 -48.45 43.07 -0.60
N LEU A 245 -48.96 43.11 0.65
CA LEU A 245 -50.26 43.70 0.95
C LEU A 245 -50.30 45.21 0.66
N ASN A 246 -49.27 45.95 1.05
CA ASN A 246 -49.18 47.38 0.81
C ASN A 246 -49.04 47.71 -0.69
N ASN A 247 -48.19 46.98 -1.41
CA ASN A 247 -48.05 47.15 -2.86
C ASN A 247 -49.34 46.77 -3.61
N LYS A 248 -50.10 45.77 -3.12
CA LYS A 248 -51.39 45.41 -3.72
C LYS A 248 -52.37 46.58 -3.69
N SER A 249 -52.48 47.31 -2.58
CA SER A 249 -53.36 48.49 -2.51
C SER A 249 -52.93 49.58 -3.49
N GLU A 250 -51.62 49.85 -3.58
CA GLU A 250 -51.09 50.87 -4.49
C GLU A 250 -51.33 50.50 -5.96
N ILE A 251 -51.07 49.24 -6.33
CA ILE A 251 -51.33 48.73 -7.69
C ILE A 251 -52.83 48.81 -8.02
N LEU A 252 -53.72 48.49 -7.07
CA LEU A 252 -55.16 48.57 -7.29
C LEU A 252 -55.62 50.02 -7.49
N GLU A 253 -55.06 50.97 -6.75
CA GLU A 253 -55.36 52.39 -6.90
C GLU A 253 -54.83 52.93 -8.24
N GLN A 254 -53.60 52.58 -8.63
CA GLN A 254 -53.04 52.90 -9.94
C GLN A 254 -53.85 52.29 -11.08
N MET A 255 -54.24 51.01 -10.97
CA MET A 255 -55.10 50.35 -11.95
C MET A 255 -56.47 51.04 -12.07
N LYS A 256 -57.06 51.45 -10.95
CA LYS A 256 -58.33 52.18 -10.96
C LYS A 256 -58.18 53.54 -11.65
N THR A 257 -57.13 54.28 -11.33
CA THR A 257 -56.87 55.60 -11.90
C THR A 257 -56.60 55.52 -13.40
N GLU A 258 -55.80 54.54 -13.84
CA GLU A 258 -55.53 54.33 -15.27
C GLU A 258 -56.77 53.78 -16.00
N SER A 259 -57.55 52.91 -15.36
CA SER A 259 -58.84 52.44 -15.91
C SER A 259 -59.82 53.59 -16.10
N ASP A 260 -59.94 54.50 -15.12
CA ASP A 260 -60.81 55.67 -15.21
C ASP A 260 -60.35 56.60 -16.34
N LYS A 261 -59.04 56.81 -16.49
CA LYS A 261 -58.43 57.59 -17.58
C LYS A 261 -58.68 56.96 -18.96
N VAL A 262 -58.41 55.66 -19.12
CA VAL A 262 -58.67 54.92 -20.36
C VAL A 262 -60.15 54.96 -20.72
N THR A 263 -61.04 54.86 -19.74
CA THR A 263 -62.49 54.94 -19.98
C THR A 263 -62.90 56.35 -20.41
N GLY A 264 -62.31 57.40 -19.84
CA GLY A 264 -62.48 58.78 -20.27
C GLY A 264 -62.01 59.01 -21.70
N GLU A 265 -60.76 58.66 -21.99
CA GLU A 265 -60.17 58.78 -23.34
C GLU A 265 -60.94 57.96 -24.38
N PHE A 266 -61.41 56.76 -24.02
CA PHE A 266 -62.25 55.94 -24.88
C PHE A 266 -63.59 56.61 -25.16
N ASN A 267 -64.26 57.18 -24.16
CA ASN A 267 -65.53 57.88 -24.35
C ASN A 267 -65.36 59.14 -25.23
N ASP A 268 -64.27 59.89 -25.04
CA ASP A 268 -63.94 61.07 -25.85
C ASP A 268 -63.61 60.67 -27.30
N ALA A 269 -62.81 59.62 -27.50
CA ALA A 269 -62.49 59.09 -28.81
C ALA A 269 -63.73 58.48 -29.49
N PHE A 270 -64.57 57.79 -28.73
CA PHE A 270 -65.80 57.17 -29.23
C PHE A 270 -66.80 58.25 -29.66
N SER A 271 -67.04 59.28 -28.85
CA SER A 271 -67.92 60.39 -29.21
C SER A 271 -67.41 61.16 -30.44
N SER A 272 -66.10 61.46 -30.51
CA SER A 272 -65.48 62.06 -31.68
C SER A 272 -65.58 61.18 -32.95
N ASN A 273 -65.41 59.87 -32.80
CA ASN A 273 -65.62 58.92 -33.89
C ASN A 273 -67.08 58.80 -34.30
N LEU A 274 -68.03 58.92 -33.36
CA LEU A 274 -69.46 58.92 -33.62
C LEU A 274 -69.85 60.16 -34.43
N ASP A 275 -69.34 61.34 -34.05
CA ASP A 275 -69.57 62.60 -34.76
C ASP A 275 -68.95 62.57 -36.16
N SER A 276 -67.70 62.13 -36.28
CA SER A 276 -67.05 62.00 -37.60
C SER A 276 -67.68 60.91 -38.45
N SER A 277 -68.18 59.82 -37.86
CA SER A 277 -68.94 58.79 -38.57
C SER A 277 -70.30 59.30 -39.00
N LYS A 278 -70.98 60.13 -38.20
CA LYS A 278 -72.23 60.78 -38.59
C LYS A 278 -72.02 61.72 -39.79
N ILE A 279 -70.96 62.53 -39.75
CA ILE A 279 -70.56 63.38 -40.88
C ILE A 279 -70.24 62.53 -42.12
N LYS A 280 -69.48 61.45 -41.97
CA LYS A 280 -69.17 60.53 -43.08
C LYS A 280 -70.40 59.81 -43.60
N ILE A 281 -71.35 59.42 -42.74
CA ILE A 281 -72.61 58.81 -43.14
C ILE A 281 -73.43 59.82 -43.94
N GLU A 282 -73.55 61.07 -43.48
CA GLU A 282 -74.24 62.12 -44.24
C GLU A 282 -73.55 62.38 -45.60
N GLN A 283 -72.21 62.39 -45.64
CA GLN A 283 -71.44 62.49 -46.89
C GLN A 283 -71.59 61.27 -47.79
N HIS A 284 -71.56 60.06 -47.26
CA HIS A 284 -71.73 58.82 -48.01
C HIS A 284 -73.16 58.64 -48.49
N VAL A 285 -74.18 59.06 -47.72
CA VAL A 285 -75.57 59.06 -48.17
C VAL A 285 -75.73 60.01 -49.35
N SER A 286 -75.19 61.22 -49.26
CA SER A 286 -75.17 62.18 -50.38
C SER A 286 -74.42 61.65 -51.60
N GLY A 287 -73.22 61.11 -51.42
CA GLY A 287 -72.42 60.51 -52.50
C GLY A 287 -72.99 59.19 -53.04
N PHE A 288 -73.77 58.45 -52.24
CA PHE A 288 -74.47 57.23 -52.67
C PHE A 288 -75.71 57.59 -53.49
N GLU A 289 -76.43 58.67 -53.18
CA GLU A 289 -77.49 59.18 -54.06
C GLU A 289 -76.94 59.59 -55.43
N GLU A 290 -75.77 60.22 -55.45
CA GLU A 290 -75.06 60.61 -56.67
C GLU A 290 -74.53 59.39 -57.45
N SER A 291 -73.84 58.47 -56.75
CA SER A 291 -73.31 57.22 -57.33
C SER A 291 -74.42 56.27 -57.76
N ASN A 292 -75.57 56.20 -57.07
CA ASN A 292 -76.69 55.35 -57.47
C ASN A 292 -77.34 55.89 -58.76
N ASN A 293 -77.31 57.21 -58.98
CA ASN A 293 -77.67 57.83 -60.25
C ASN A 293 -76.65 57.55 -61.37
N GLU A 294 -75.35 57.52 -61.07
CA GLU A 294 -74.31 57.12 -62.02
C GLU A 294 -74.30 55.62 -62.32
N ILE A 295 -74.49 54.77 -61.30
CA ILE A 295 -74.60 53.31 -61.40
C ILE A 295 -75.84 52.95 -62.20
N LYS A 296 -76.98 53.63 -62.04
CA LYS A 296 -78.13 53.45 -62.96
C LYS A 296 -77.76 53.74 -64.42
N LYS A 297 -76.94 54.77 -64.67
CA LYS A 297 -76.44 55.11 -66.02
C LYS A 297 -75.36 54.13 -66.53
N MET A 298 -74.56 53.54 -65.63
CA MET A 298 -73.45 52.63 -65.97
C MET A 298 -73.91 51.15 -66.06
N LEU A 299 -74.90 50.73 -65.29
CA LEU A 299 -75.50 49.38 -65.37
C LEU A 299 -76.26 49.18 -66.68
N GLU A 300 -76.79 50.27 -67.27
CA GLU A 300 -77.33 50.25 -68.64
C GLU A 300 -76.21 50.11 -69.70
N ALA A 301 -74.95 50.45 -69.39
CA ALA A 301 -73.86 50.50 -70.36
C ALA A 301 -72.80 49.38 -70.25
N THR A 302 -72.56 48.78 -69.07
CA THR A 302 -71.27 48.06 -68.82
C THR A 302 -71.35 46.83 -67.91
N GLY A 303 -72.44 46.05 -67.92
CA GLY A 303 -72.59 44.85 -67.05
C GLY A 303 -71.64 43.68 -67.35
N SER A 304 -71.09 43.59 -68.57
CA SER A 304 -70.35 42.40 -69.06
C SER A 304 -68.82 42.56 -69.03
N GLY A 305 -68.30 43.77 -69.27
CA GLY A 305 -66.85 44.05 -69.27
C GLY A 305 -66.19 43.93 -67.88
N LEU A 306 -66.92 44.32 -66.82
CA LEU A 306 -66.45 44.23 -65.43
C LEU A 306 -66.33 42.78 -64.96
N LEU A 307 -67.32 41.93 -65.29
CA LEU A 307 -67.30 40.50 -64.94
C LEU A 307 -66.18 39.76 -65.67
N ALA A 308 -65.92 40.11 -66.93
CA ALA A 308 -64.78 39.57 -67.68
C ALA A 308 -63.44 39.96 -67.03
N ASN A 309 -63.24 41.23 -66.70
CA ASN A 309 -61.99 41.72 -66.11
C ASN A 309 -61.69 41.08 -64.74
N ASN A 310 -62.72 40.90 -63.90
CA ASN A 310 -62.56 40.24 -62.60
C ASN A 310 -62.12 38.78 -62.73
N ASN A 311 -62.71 38.02 -63.66
CA ASN A 311 -62.30 36.64 -63.93
C ASN A 311 -60.87 36.55 -64.48
N LEU A 312 -60.47 37.48 -65.35
CA LEU A 312 -59.10 37.56 -65.88
C LEU A 312 -58.08 37.90 -64.78
N CYS A 313 -58.41 38.84 -63.89
CA CYS A 313 -57.57 39.19 -62.74
C CYS A 313 -57.42 38.00 -61.78
N GLN A 314 -58.51 37.27 -61.50
CA GLN A 314 -58.45 36.07 -60.67
C GLN A 314 -57.57 35.00 -61.30
N ALA A 315 -57.69 34.75 -62.61
CA ALA A 315 -56.82 33.81 -63.32
C ALA A 315 -55.32 34.16 -63.17
N GLU A 316 -54.96 35.45 -63.21
CA GLU A 316 -53.58 35.87 -63.04
C GLU A 316 -53.06 35.66 -61.60
N LYS A 317 -53.92 35.80 -60.60
CA LYS A 317 -53.58 35.44 -59.20
C LYS A 317 -53.32 33.94 -59.07
N GLU A 318 -54.19 33.11 -59.65
CA GLU A 318 -54.02 31.64 -59.62
C GLU A 318 -52.74 31.20 -60.32
N LYS A 319 -52.41 31.80 -61.47
CA LYS A 319 -51.16 31.57 -62.19
C LYS A 319 -49.93 31.86 -61.32
N LYS A 320 -49.89 33.04 -60.67
CA LYS A 320 -48.77 33.43 -59.80
C LYS A 320 -48.63 32.52 -58.59
N SER A 321 -49.73 32.08 -58.00
CA SER A 321 -49.72 31.11 -56.90
C SER A 321 -49.21 29.75 -57.36
N ALA A 322 -49.66 29.26 -58.52
CA ALA A 322 -49.15 28.04 -59.12
C ALA A 322 -47.64 28.09 -59.38
N ASP A 323 -47.12 29.19 -59.92
CA ASP A 323 -45.69 29.35 -60.21
C ASP A 323 -44.83 29.38 -58.95
N ARG A 324 -45.28 30.06 -57.90
CA ARG A 324 -44.60 30.05 -56.59
C ARG A 324 -44.54 28.65 -55.99
N LEU A 325 -45.67 27.92 -56.02
CA LEU A 325 -45.73 26.55 -55.51
C LEU A 325 -44.87 25.58 -56.33
N ARG A 326 -44.85 25.75 -57.66
CA ARG A 326 -44.01 24.94 -58.56
C ARG A 326 -42.54 25.16 -58.30
N PHE A 327 -42.13 26.42 -58.15
CA PHE A 327 -40.76 26.78 -57.83
C PHE A 327 -40.34 26.21 -56.47
N GLY A 328 -41.17 26.37 -55.43
CA GLY A 328 -40.91 25.82 -54.10
C GLY A 328 -40.79 24.29 -54.10
N GLY A 329 -41.74 23.59 -54.73
CA GLY A 329 -41.70 22.12 -54.83
C GLY A 329 -40.48 21.62 -55.62
N THR A 330 -40.14 22.28 -56.73
CA THR A 330 -38.97 21.93 -57.56
C THR A 330 -37.67 22.15 -56.78
N LEU A 331 -37.55 23.25 -56.02
CA LEU A 331 -36.37 23.56 -55.22
C LEU A 331 -36.14 22.51 -54.13
N ILE A 332 -37.20 22.12 -53.40
CA ILE A 332 -37.11 21.08 -52.37
C ILE A 332 -36.64 19.75 -52.96
N LEU A 333 -37.23 19.31 -54.08
CA LEU A 333 -36.82 18.06 -54.74
C LEU A 333 -35.40 18.14 -55.31
N THR A 334 -34.99 19.30 -55.83
CA THR A 334 -33.62 19.51 -56.34
C THR A 334 -32.59 19.42 -55.21
N CYS A 335 -32.85 20.07 -54.08
CA CYS A 335 -31.99 19.97 -52.88
C CYS A 335 -31.88 18.53 -52.37
N LEU A 336 -32.99 17.78 -52.41
CA LEU A 336 -33.01 16.38 -52.02
C LEU A 336 -32.14 15.50 -52.95
N ILE A 337 -32.21 15.73 -54.26
CA ILE A 337 -31.37 15.01 -55.24
C ILE A 337 -29.89 15.34 -55.02
N LEU A 338 -29.55 16.61 -54.77
CA LEU A 338 -28.17 17.00 -54.47
C LEU A 338 -27.65 16.37 -53.18
N TYR A 339 -28.47 16.38 -52.12
CA TYR A 339 -28.13 15.76 -50.84
C TYR A 339 -27.91 14.25 -50.97
N THR A 340 -28.82 13.55 -51.63
CA THR A 340 -28.70 12.10 -51.87
C THR A 340 -27.49 11.76 -52.74
N GLY A 341 -27.19 12.56 -53.77
CA GLY A 341 -25.99 12.41 -54.59
C GLY A 341 -24.68 12.60 -53.80
N PHE A 342 -24.64 13.60 -52.91
CA PHE A 342 -23.50 13.83 -52.01
C PHE A 342 -23.29 12.65 -51.06
N GLU A 343 -24.35 12.17 -50.41
CA GLU A 343 -24.30 11.03 -49.49
C GLU A 343 -23.85 9.74 -50.20
N VAL A 344 -24.33 9.48 -51.42
CA VAL A 344 -23.89 8.31 -52.20
C VAL A 344 -22.40 8.39 -52.55
N ASN A 345 -21.89 9.59 -52.90
CA ASN A 345 -20.46 9.77 -53.17
C ASN A 345 -19.60 9.54 -51.91
N GLU A 346 -20.07 9.96 -50.74
CA GLU A 346 -19.40 9.68 -49.47
C GLU A 346 -19.40 8.18 -49.12
N LEU A 347 -20.51 7.48 -49.37
CA LEU A 347 -20.63 6.04 -49.16
C LEU A 347 -19.71 5.22 -50.07
N ILE A 348 -19.49 5.64 -51.31
CA ILE A 348 -18.58 4.97 -52.25
C ILE A 348 -17.12 5.19 -51.86
N THR A 349 -16.78 6.36 -51.31
CA THR A 349 -15.39 6.74 -50.98
C THR A 349 -14.93 6.22 -49.62
N LYS A 350 -15.84 5.97 -48.66
CA LYS A 350 -15.55 5.44 -47.33
C LYS A 350 -16.11 4.01 -47.20
N VAL A 351 -15.36 3.03 -47.71
CA VAL A 351 -15.74 1.61 -47.70
C VAL A 351 -15.43 0.96 -46.34
N ASP A 352 -16.04 1.47 -45.26
CA ASP A 352 -15.99 0.80 -43.96
C ASP A 352 -17.41 0.57 -43.42
N LYS A 353 -17.79 -0.72 -43.36
CA LYS A 353 -19.01 -1.29 -42.78
C LYS A 353 -20.28 -0.43 -42.91
N ILE A 354 -20.97 -0.58 -44.03
CA ILE A 354 -22.33 -0.04 -44.22
C ILE A 354 -23.25 -0.61 -43.14
N ASN A 355 -23.69 0.22 -42.22
CA ASN A 355 -24.69 -0.14 -41.23
C ASN A 355 -26.09 0.02 -41.83
N THR A 356 -26.76 -1.10 -42.06
CA THR A 356 -28.11 -1.19 -42.65
C THR A 356 -29.14 -0.37 -41.89
N MET A 357 -28.98 -0.18 -40.58
CA MET A 357 -29.90 0.63 -39.76
C MET A 357 -29.81 2.11 -40.11
N PHE A 358 -28.61 2.65 -40.30
CA PHE A 358 -28.44 4.05 -40.71
C PHE A 358 -28.96 4.31 -42.13
N LEU A 359 -28.84 3.32 -43.02
CA LEU A 359 -29.40 3.39 -44.37
C LEU A 359 -30.94 3.49 -44.33
N LEU A 360 -31.59 2.67 -43.49
CA LEU A 360 -33.04 2.68 -43.32
C LEU A 360 -33.54 4.02 -42.77
N VAL A 361 -32.89 4.57 -41.74
CA VAL A 361 -33.26 5.89 -41.17
C VAL A 361 -33.12 7.00 -42.22
N ARG A 362 -32.03 6.98 -43.01
CA ARG A 362 -31.82 7.96 -44.10
C ARG A 362 -32.88 7.84 -45.19
N PHE A 363 -33.25 6.62 -45.56
CA PHE A 363 -34.32 6.37 -46.54
C PHE A 363 -35.67 6.92 -46.04
N LEU A 364 -35.99 6.70 -44.76
CA LEU A 364 -37.21 7.22 -44.16
C LEU A 364 -37.21 8.76 -44.11
N LEU A 365 -36.06 9.38 -43.85
CA LEU A 365 -35.91 10.83 -43.86
C LEU A 365 -36.07 11.42 -45.26
N ILE A 366 -35.50 10.79 -46.30
CA ILE A 366 -35.71 11.17 -47.70
C ILE A 366 -37.19 11.11 -48.05
N PHE A 367 -37.88 10.03 -47.66
CA PHE A 367 -39.31 9.88 -47.88
C PHE A 367 -40.13 10.98 -47.19
N LEU A 368 -39.81 11.28 -45.93
CA LEU A 368 -40.46 12.33 -45.15
C LEU A 368 -40.31 13.72 -45.78
N VAL A 369 -39.12 14.03 -46.32
CA VAL A 369 -38.84 15.32 -46.98
C VAL A 369 -39.43 15.40 -48.40
N THR A 370 -39.59 14.26 -49.08
CA THR A 370 -40.19 14.20 -50.42
C THR A 370 -41.67 14.58 -50.40
N MET A 371 -42.39 14.22 -49.33
CA MET A 371 -43.84 14.45 -49.17
C MET A 371 -44.26 15.92 -49.34
N PRO A 372 -43.72 16.91 -48.60
CA PRO A 372 -44.10 18.31 -48.79
C PRO A 372 -43.74 18.83 -50.18
N GLY A 373 -42.63 18.36 -50.78
CA GLY A 373 -42.24 18.74 -52.14
C GLY A 373 -43.29 18.32 -53.19
N ILE A 374 -43.75 17.08 -53.12
CA ILE A 374 -44.80 16.58 -54.02
C ILE A 374 -46.15 17.25 -53.76
N TYR A 375 -46.49 17.52 -52.50
CA TYR A 375 -47.71 18.25 -52.16
C TYR A 375 -47.76 19.63 -52.82
N LEU A 376 -46.65 20.40 -52.75
CA LEU A 376 -46.57 21.71 -53.39
C LEU A 376 -46.75 21.63 -54.92
N LEU A 377 -46.22 20.60 -55.58
CA LEU A 377 -46.41 20.39 -57.01
C LEU A 377 -47.86 20.00 -57.36
N LYS A 378 -48.53 19.22 -56.49
CA LYS A 378 -49.94 18.86 -56.64
C LYS A 378 -50.83 20.10 -56.50
N GLU A 379 -50.60 20.91 -55.48
CA GLU A 379 -51.38 22.13 -55.26
C GLU A 379 -51.11 23.18 -56.36
N SER A 380 -49.87 23.27 -56.84
CA SER A 380 -49.55 24.08 -58.04
C SER A 380 -50.40 23.68 -59.26
N SER A 381 -50.56 22.38 -59.49
CA SER A 381 -51.35 21.86 -60.63
C SER A 381 -52.83 22.16 -60.49
N ARG A 382 -53.35 22.16 -59.25
CA ARG A 382 -54.71 22.60 -58.95
C ARG A 382 -54.91 24.08 -59.28
N HIS A 383 -54.04 24.96 -58.79
CA HIS A 383 -54.09 26.38 -59.13
C HIS A 383 -53.98 26.63 -60.65
N ARG A 384 -53.23 25.82 -61.40
CA ARG A 384 -53.22 25.87 -62.87
C ARG A 384 -54.55 25.47 -63.52
N ALA A 385 -55.30 24.55 -62.91
CA ALA A 385 -56.63 24.19 -63.39
C ALA A 385 -57.61 25.34 -63.15
N ASP A 386 -57.55 25.97 -61.98
CA ASP A 386 -58.39 27.11 -61.62
C ASP A 386 -58.06 28.34 -62.49
N GLU A 387 -56.77 28.63 -62.73
CA GLU A 387 -56.33 29.63 -63.71
C GLU A 387 -57.00 29.43 -65.07
N ARG A 388 -56.94 28.21 -65.63
CA ARG A 388 -57.53 27.91 -66.94
C ARG A 388 -59.04 28.11 -66.94
N LYS A 389 -59.71 27.72 -65.85
CA LYS A 389 -61.16 27.90 -65.69
C LYS A 389 -61.51 29.38 -65.69
N TYR A 390 -60.91 30.18 -64.81
CA TYR A 390 -61.17 31.61 -64.71
C TYR A 390 -60.78 32.36 -65.98
N ARG A 391 -59.67 32.00 -66.62
CA ARG A 391 -59.25 32.62 -67.88
C ARG A 391 -60.22 32.31 -69.01
N LYS A 392 -60.70 31.07 -69.12
CA LYS A 392 -61.70 30.67 -70.10
C LYS A 392 -63.00 31.45 -69.91
N VAL A 393 -63.52 31.51 -68.68
CA VAL A 393 -64.74 32.28 -68.35
C VAL A 393 -64.54 33.77 -68.62
N GLY A 394 -63.41 34.35 -68.21
CA GLY A 394 -63.11 35.76 -68.44
C GLY A 394 -63.04 36.14 -69.93
N ILE A 395 -62.38 35.33 -70.75
CA ILE A 395 -62.33 35.53 -72.20
C ILE A 395 -63.72 35.37 -72.82
N GLN A 396 -64.45 34.33 -72.43
CA GLN A 396 -65.80 34.10 -72.96
C GLN A 396 -66.74 35.26 -72.63
N LEU A 397 -66.75 35.75 -71.38
CA LEU A 397 -67.52 36.93 -70.99
C LEU A 397 -67.07 38.22 -71.69
N ALA A 398 -65.77 38.37 -72.00
CA ALA A 398 -65.27 39.53 -72.76
C ALA A 398 -65.76 39.50 -74.22
N THR A 399 -65.84 38.31 -74.81
CA THR A 399 -66.17 38.10 -76.23
C THR A 399 -67.65 37.88 -76.51
N ILE A 400 -68.46 37.56 -75.49
CA ILE A 400 -69.86 37.15 -75.64
C ILE A 400 -70.71 38.23 -76.34
N ASN A 401 -70.50 39.51 -76.05
CA ASN A 401 -71.30 40.58 -76.67
C ASN A 401 -71.00 40.69 -78.16
N ALA A 402 -69.71 40.68 -78.53
CA ALA A 402 -69.28 40.75 -79.92
C ALA A 402 -69.82 39.56 -80.75
N TYR A 403 -69.93 38.38 -80.14
CA TYR A 403 -70.54 37.21 -80.78
C TYR A 403 -72.07 37.35 -80.90
N LEU A 404 -72.71 37.80 -79.82
CA LEU A 404 -74.16 37.96 -79.76
C LEU A 404 -74.66 39.05 -80.71
N ASP A 405 -73.90 40.09 -81.01
CA ASP A 405 -74.33 41.22 -81.84
C ASP A 405 -74.95 40.82 -83.19
N SER A 406 -74.49 39.72 -83.78
CA SER A 406 -74.97 39.16 -85.05
C SER A 406 -76.34 38.47 -85.01
N PHE A 407 -76.92 38.22 -83.83
CA PHE A 407 -78.18 37.50 -83.64
C PHE A 407 -79.39 38.41 -83.39
N SER A 408 -80.60 37.90 -83.66
CA SER A 408 -81.85 38.60 -83.32
C SER A 408 -82.06 38.68 -81.79
N ALA A 409 -82.87 39.63 -81.31
CA ALA A 409 -83.04 39.88 -79.88
C ALA A 409 -83.59 38.66 -79.11
N GLU A 410 -84.44 37.85 -79.74
CA GLU A 410 -85.02 36.64 -79.13
C GLU A 410 -83.97 35.51 -79.00
N GLU A 411 -83.13 35.33 -80.01
CA GLU A 411 -82.04 34.34 -80.01
C GLU A 411 -80.95 34.71 -78.98
N LYS A 412 -80.64 36.00 -78.85
CA LYS A 412 -79.73 36.52 -77.81
C LYS A 412 -80.17 36.13 -76.40
N GLY A 413 -81.47 36.19 -76.11
CA GLY A 413 -82.03 35.81 -74.81
C GLY A 413 -81.84 34.33 -74.50
N LYS A 414 -82.18 33.45 -75.46
CA LYS A 414 -82.00 31.99 -75.32
C LYS A 414 -80.54 31.61 -75.16
N ILE A 415 -79.64 32.17 -75.96
CA ILE A 415 -78.19 31.90 -75.88
C ILE A 415 -77.62 32.38 -74.54
N LYS A 416 -78.04 33.55 -74.02
CA LYS A 416 -77.62 34.03 -72.70
C LYS A 416 -78.08 33.12 -71.56
N GLN A 417 -79.30 32.59 -71.63
CA GLN A 417 -79.82 31.64 -70.64
C GLN A 417 -79.01 30.33 -70.64
N ASP A 418 -78.73 29.80 -71.82
CA ASP A 418 -77.97 28.56 -71.99
C ASP A 418 -76.49 28.71 -71.58
N LEU A 419 -75.89 29.86 -71.87
CA LEU A 419 -74.54 30.21 -71.42
C LEU A 419 -74.45 30.41 -69.91
N THR A 420 -75.48 31.00 -69.29
CA THR A 420 -75.52 31.16 -67.83
C THR A 420 -75.59 29.80 -67.14
N SER A 421 -76.41 28.88 -67.66
CA SER A 421 -76.48 27.50 -67.17
C SER A 421 -75.15 26.75 -67.32
N ASN A 422 -74.44 26.96 -68.43
CA ASN A 422 -73.15 26.30 -68.67
C ASN A 422 -71.96 26.95 -67.93
N PHE A 423 -72.01 28.25 -67.62
CA PHE A 423 -70.94 28.96 -66.90
C PHE A 423 -71.04 28.82 -65.38
N PHE A 424 -72.26 28.75 -64.85
CA PHE A 424 -72.51 28.71 -63.41
C PHE A 424 -73.11 27.39 -62.92
N GLY A 425 -73.44 26.46 -63.82
CA GLY A 425 -73.78 25.09 -63.44
C GLY A 425 -72.56 24.30 -62.98
N ASP A 426 -72.77 23.36 -62.06
CA ASP A 426 -71.76 22.46 -61.49
C ASP A 426 -71.26 21.41 -62.50
N GLY A 427 -70.75 21.87 -63.64
CA GLY A 427 -69.98 21.06 -64.57
C GLY A 427 -68.60 20.82 -63.97
N ASP A 428 -68.44 19.67 -63.33
CA ASP A 428 -67.17 19.12 -62.86
C ASP A 428 -66.16 19.05 -64.03
N VAL A 429 -65.43 20.14 -64.26
CA VAL A 429 -64.18 20.10 -65.02
C VAL A 429 -63.21 19.38 -64.09
N LYS A 430 -63.25 18.03 -64.13
CA LYS A 430 -62.23 17.18 -63.52
C LYS A 430 -60.89 17.71 -63.98
N SER A 431 -60.20 18.41 -63.09
CA SER A 431 -58.88 18.92 -63.35
C SER A 431 -58.02 17.71 -63.70
N ASP A 432 -57.40 17.76 -64.87
CA ASP A 432 -56.50 16.71 -65.32
C ASP A 432 -55.21 16.83 -64.49
N ILE A 433 -55.27 16.36 -63.23
CA ILE A 433 -54.14 16.29 -62.29
C ILE A 433 -53.27 15.06 -62.62
N SER A 434 -53.54 14.36 -63.74
CA SER A 434 -52.85 13.12 -64.15
C SER A 434 -51.33 13.28 -64.32
N THR A 435 -50.83 14.50 -64.50
CA THR A 435 -49.40 14.79 -64.68
C THR A 435 -48.61 14.76 -63.37
N VAL A 436 -49.26 14.85 -62.21
CA VAL A 436 -48.60 14.72 -60.90
C VAL A 436 -48.89 13.33 -60.34
N PRO A 437 -47.86 12.52 -60.03
CA PRO A 437 -48.06 11.19 -59.45
C PRO A 437 -48.95 11.27 -58.21
N ASP A 438 -50.09 10.58 -58.26
CA ASP A 438 -50.95 10.44 -57.10
C ASP A 438 -50.30 9.41 -56.16
N MET A 439 -49.52 9.92 -55.19
CA MET A 439 -48.81 9.08 -54.24
C MET A 439 -49.76 8.19 -53.44
N GLN A 440 -51.00 8.62 -53.16
CA GLN A 440 -51.98 7.77 -52.47
C GLN A 440 -52.32 6.54 -53.32
N LYS A 441 -52.70 6.74 -54.59
CA LYS A 441 -52.95 5.61 -55.52
C LYS A 441 -51.71 4.73 -55.74
N SER A 442 -50.52 5.31 -55.68
CA SER A 442 -49.26 4.57 -55.84
C SER A 442 -48.91 3.77 -54.58
N ILE A 443 -49.19 4.32 -53.39
CA ILE A 443 -49.08 3.64 -52.09
C ILE A 443 -50.11 2.52 -52.00
N ASP A 444 -51.37 2.77 -52.39
CA ASP A 444 -52.43 1.76 -52.41
C ASP A 444 -52.05 0.59 -53.33
N LYS A 445 -51.54 0.87 -54.53
CA LYS A 445 -51.01 -0.16 -55.44
C LYS A 445 -49.80 -0.90 -54.86
N LEU A 446 -48.89 -0.20 -54.16
CA LEU A 446 -47.75 -0.85 -53.50
C LEU A 446 -48.21 -1.74 -52.35
N LEU A 447 -49.19 -1.32 -51.54
CA LEU A 447 -49.79 -2.12 -50.46
C LEU A 447 -50.52 -3.34 -51.02
N ASP A 448 -51.24 -3.19 -52.13
CA ASP A 448 -51.88 -4.30 -52.84
C ASP A 448 -50.84 -5.29 -53.40
N THR A 449 -49.71 -4.78 -53.91
CA THR A 449 -48.62 -5.63 -54.44
C THR A 449 -47.86 -6.34 -53.32
N ILE A 450 -47.60 -5.66 -52.19
CA ILE A 450 -46.96 -6.27 -51.01
C ILE A 450 -47.89 -7.29 -50.35
N SER A 451 -49.17 -6.99 -50.20
CA SER A 451 -50.13 -7.93 -49.62
C SER A 451 -50.37 -9.16 -50.51
N SER A 452 -50.29 -9.01 -51.84
CA SER A 452 -50.35 -10.14 -52.77
C SER A 452 -49.06 -10.95 -52.83
N MET A 453 -47.88 -10.34 -52.61
CA MET A 453 -46.62 -11.05 -52.44
C MET A 453 -46.50 -11.77 -51.08
N ALA A 454 -47.05 -11.21 -50.00
CA ALA A 454 -47.07 -11.84 -48.67
C ALA A 454 -48.08 -12.99 -48.55
N LYS A 455 -49.03 -13.11 -49.48
CA LYS A 455 -49.98 -14.24 -49.61
C LYS A 455 -49.46 -15.38 -50.48
N LYS A 456 -48.32 -15.22 -51.16
CA LYS A 456 -47.59 -16.28 -51.88
C LYS A 456 -46.45 -16.78 -51.02
#